data_AF-A0A9P7FA84-F1
#
_entry.id   AF-A0A9P7FA84-F1
#
_cell.length_a   1.000
_cell.length_b   1.000
_cell.length_c   1.000
_cell.angle_alpha   90.00
_cell.angle_beta   90.00
_cell.angle_gamma   90.00
#
_symmetry.space_group_name_H-M   'P 1'
#
loop_
_entity.id
_entity.type
_entity.pdbx_description
1 polymer ?
#
loop_
_entity_poly.entity_id
_entity_poly.type
_entity_poly.pdbx_seq_one_letter_code
_entity_poly.pdbx_strand_id
1 'polypeptide(L)'
;PYVLCSFTKPEVNGQLPVEKQCCHNFNKHLSSQCITVEHTFEMMESHFPSLKDLLPEHDIHDTYCVVETLLTLYNLCINLGDYPEYIPFFDNTDPDRDNK
;
A
#
# COMPACT_ATOMS: atom_id res chain seq x y z
N PRO A 1 -6.32 -18.88 8.28
CA PRO A 1 -6.31 -17.54 7.65
C PRO A 1 -6.40 -17.65 6.13
N TYR A 2 -7.39 -17.03 5.50
CA TYR A 2 -7.48 -16.95 4.04
C TYR A 2 -6.67 -15.73 3.60
N VAL A 3 -5.53 -15.96 2.94
CA VAL A 3 -4.74 -14.89 2.34
C VAL A 3 -5.41 -14.51 1.02
N LEU A 4 -5.83 -13.26 0.90
CA LEU A 4 -6.37 -12.74 -0.36
C LEU A 4 -5.22 -12.63 -1.35
N CYS A 5 -5.16 -13.53 -2.32
CA CYS A 5 -4.10 -13.57 -3.34
C CYS A 5 -4.69 -13.47 -4.74
N SER A 6 -3.90 -12.96 -5.67
CA SER A 6 -4.27 -12.96 -7.08
C SER A 6 -4.28 -14.39 -7.65
N PHE A 7 -5.15 -14.63 -8.62
CA PHE A 7 -5.14 -15.87 -9.39
C PHE A 7 -3.93 -15.92 -10.31
N THR A 8 -3.24 -17.05 -10.34
CA THR A 8 -2.08 -17.26 -11.19
C THR A 8 -2.49 -17.48 -12.66
N LYS A 9 -1.59 -17.17 -13.60
CA LYS A 9 -1.83 -17.40 -15.04
C LYS A 9 -2.34 -18.81 -15.39
N PRO A 10 -1.76 -19.91 -14.86
CA PRO A 10 -2.28 -21.25 -15.14
C PRO A 10 -3.69 -21.47 -14.57
N GLU A 11 -4.01 -20.94 -13.39
CA GLU A 11 -5.36 -21.03 -12.82
C GLU A 11 -6.38 -20.29 -13.68
N VAL A 12 -6.08 -19.07 -14.11
CA VAL A 12 -6.97 -18.25 -14.96
C VAL A 12 -7.18 -18.87 -16.34
N ASN A 13 -6.16 -19.54 -16.90
CA ASN A 13 -6.25 -20.19 -18.22
C ASN A 13 -7.02 -21.52 -18.20
N GLY A 14 -7.14 -22.17 -17.03
CA GLY A 14 -7.90 -23.41 -16.88
C GLY A 14 -9.42 -23.21 -16.73
N GLN A 15 -9.88 -21.96 -16.58
CA GLN A 15 -11.29 -21.63 -16.34
C GLN A 15 -12.11 -21.46 -17.63
N LEU A 16 -13.43 -21.54 -17.52
CA LEU A 16 -14.33 -21.22 -18.62
C LEU A 16 -14.20 -19.73 -19.01
N PRO A 17 -14.56 -19.33 -20.25
CA PRO A 17 -14.35 -17.96 -20.73
C PRO A 17 -14.94 -16.86 -19.83
N VAL A 18 -16.11 -17.10 -19.22
CA VAL A 18 -16.76 -16.15 -18.31
C VAL A 18 -16.01 -16.05 -16.97
N GLU A 19 -15.62 -17.18 -16.41
CA GLU A 19 -14.86 -17.27 -15.15
C GLU A 19 -13.45 -16.68 -15.30
N LYS A 20 -12.84 -16.86 -16.47
CA LYS A 20 -11.58 -16.21 -16.85
C LYS A 20 -11.67 -14.70 -16.77
N GLN A 21 -12.76 -14.12 -17.30
CA GLN A 21 -13.00 -12.67 -17.21
C GLN A 21 -13.19 -12.22 -15.76
N CYS A 22 -13.92 -12.99 -14.95
CA CYS A 22 -14.09 -12.73 -13.53
C CYS A 22 -12.74 -12.73 -12.79
N CYS A 23 -11.87 -13.71 -13.04
CA CYS A 23 -10.55 -13.79 -12.42
C CYS A 23 -9.65 -12.62 -12.84
N HIS A 24 -9.68 -12.21 -14.11
CA HIS A 24 -8.94 -11.02 -14.57
C HIS A 24 -9.44 -9.74 -13.91
N ASN A 25 -10.76 -9.55 -13.81
CA ASN A 25 -11.36 -8.39 -13.15
C ASN A 25 -11.00 -8.37 -11.65
N PHE A 26 -11.02 -9.53 -10.99
CA PHE A 26 -10.62 -9.67 -9.60
C PHE A 26 -9.14 -9.31 -9.40
N ASN A 27 -8.22 -9.87 -10.20
CA ASN A 27 -6.80 -9.54 -10.13
C ASN A 27 -6.56 -8.05 -10.35
N LYS A 28 -7.24 -7.45 -11.35
CA LYS A 28 -7.12 -6.02 -11.62
C LYS A 28 -7.59 -5.18 -10.43
N HIS A 29 -8.71 -5.56 -9.80
CA HIS A 29 -9.22 -4.86 -8.63
C HIS A 29 -8.27 -4.99 -7.44
N LEU A 30 -7.79 -6.20 -7.15
CA LEU A 30 -6.83 -6.46 -6.08
C LEU A 30 -5.52 -5.66 -6.29
N SER A 31 -4.96 -5.69 -7.50
CA SER A 31 -3.77 -4.89 -7.81
C SER A 31 -4.00 -3.40 -7.62
N SER A 32 -5.15 -2.86 -8.04
CA SER A 32 -5.48 -1.44 -7.82
C SER A 32 -5.56 -1.08 -6.34
N GLN A 33 -6.08 -1.97 -5.50
CA GLN A 33 -6.13 -1.77 -4.05
C GLN A 33 -4.72 -1.84 -3.45
N CYS A 34 -3.90 -2.82 -3.84
CA CYS A 34 -2.51 -2.91 -3.39
C CYS A 34 -1.72 -1.66 -3.74
N ILE A 35 -1.80 -1.17 -4.98
CA ILE A 35 -1.13 0.09 -5.41
C ILE A 35 -1.59 1.28 -4.56
N THR A 36 -2.88 1.36 -4.23
CA THR A 36 -3.40 2.45 -3.40
C THR A 36 -2.84 2.38 -1.98
N VAL A 37 -2.77 1.19 -1.40
CA VAL A 37 -2.20 0.96 -0.07
C VAL A 37 -0.70 1.27 -0.07
N GLU A 38 0.03 0.80 -1.08
CA GLU A 38 1.46 1.04 -1.28
C GLU A 38 1.76 2.54 -1.35
N HIS A 39 1.06 3.29 -2.22
CA HIS A 39 1.22 4.74 -2.28
C HIS A 39 0.88 5.45 -0.97
N THR A 40 -0.16 5.00 -0.26
CA THR A 40 -0.51 5.58 1.04
C THR A 40 0.60 5.31 2.06
N PHE A 41 1.20 4.13 2.01
CA PHE A 41 2.30 3.74 2.89
C PHE A 41 3.58 4.51 2.57
N GLU A 42 3.94 4.67 1.29
CA GLU A 42 5.04 5.55 0.85
C GLU A 42 4.86 6.98 1.37
N MET A 43 3.65 7.53 1.27
CA MET A 43 3.34 8.86 1.83
C MET A 43 3.49 8.89 3.36
N MET A 44 3.15 7.82 4.06
CA MET A 44 3.39 7.74 5.51
C MET A 44 4.86 7.62 5.86
N GLU A 45 5.64 6.81 5.16
CA GLU A 45 7.09 6.70 5.38
C GLU A 45 7.79 8.03 5.24
N SER A 46 7.30 8.85 4.31
CA SER A 46 7.81 10.20 4.06
C SER A 46 7.58 11.16 5.24
N HIS A 47 6.54 10.92 6.06
CA HIS A 47 6.26 11.62 7.31
C HIS A 47 6.90 10.96 8.53
N PHE A 48 7.03 9.63 8.51
CA PHE A 48 7.48 8.82 9.63
C PHE A 48 8.62 7.90 9.19
N PRO A 49 9.86 8.40 9.12
CA PRO A 49 11.02 7.61 8.67
C PRO A 49 11.25 6.33 9.49
N SER A 50 10.79 6.31 10.75
CA SER A 50 10.83 5.15 11.65
C SER A 50 10.00 3.95 11.16
N LEU A 51 9.12 4.14 10.18
CA LEU A 51 8.42 3.03 9.51
C LEU A 51 9.36 2.09 8.76
N LYS A 52 10.51 2.59 8.28
CA LYS A 52 11.53 1.77 7.60
C LYS A 52 12.17 0.75 8.56
N ASP A 53 12.10 1.01 9.86
CA ASP A 53 12.63 0.15 10.91
C ASP A 53 11.57 -0.84 11.46
N LEU A 54 10.35 -0.83 10.92
CA LEU A 54 9.31 -1.79 11.31
C LEU A 54 9.69 -3.19 10.77
N LEU A 55 10.36 -3.97 11.61
CA LEU A 55 10.73 -5.34 11.29
C LEU A 55 9.48 -6.20 11.01
N PRO A 56 9.48 -7.02 9.95
CA PRO A 56 8.32 -7.81 9.53
C PRO A 56 7.94 -8.96 10.47
N GLU A 57 8.62 -9.12 11.62
CA GLU A 57 8.66 -10.40 12.34
C GLU A 57 7.75 -10.53 13.57
N HIS A 58 7.13 -9.46 14.13
CA HIS A 58 6.59 -9.58 15.49
C HIS A 58 5.10 -9.91 15.66
N ASP A 59 4.19 -9.32 14.91
CA ASP A 59 2.80 -9.78 14.82
C ASP A 59 2.16 -8.95 13.71
N ILE A 60 1.49 -9.60 12.76
CA ILE A 60 0.77 -8.86 11.72
C ILE A 60 -0.32 -7.96 12.33
N HIS A 61 -0.88 -8.38 13.47
CA HIS A 61 -1.86 -7.59 14.23
C HIS A 61 -1.24 -6.29 14.75
N ASP A 62 -0.04 -6.36 15.35
CA ASP A 62 0.65 -5.18 15.85
C ASP A 62 1.04 -4.23 14.70
N THR A 63 1.49 -4.78 13.57
CA THR A 63 1.73 -3.99 12.35
C THR A 63 0.46 -3.27 11.88
N TYR A 64 -0.70 -3.95 11.87
CA TYR A 64 -1.97 -3.32 11.52
C TYR A 64 -2.34 -2.19 12.50
N CYS A 65 -2.18 -2.40 13.80
CA CYS A 65 -2.43 -1.37 14.81
C CYS A 65 -1.51 -0.15 14.64
N VAL A 66 -0.23 -0.38 14.30
CA VAL A 66 0.72 0.72 14.01
C VAL A 66 0.30 1.49 12.78
N VAL A 67 -0.04 0.81 11.68
CA VAL A 67 -0.50 1.46 10.43
C VAL A 67 -1.78 2.27 10.67
N GLU A 68 -2.75 1.74 11.41
CA GLU A 68 -3.99 2.44 11.75
C GLU A 68 -3.73 3.71 12.59
N THR A 69 -2.81 3.61 13.56
CA THR A 69 -2.41 4.75 14.39
C THR A 69 -1.72 5.82 13.55
N LEU A 70 -0.83 5.42 12.63
CA LEU A 70 -0.13 6.34 11.74
C LEU A 70 -1.06 6.97 10.71
N LEU A 71 -2.08 6.26 10.22
CA LEU A 71 -3.13 6.84 9.39
C LEU A 71 -3.90 7.94 10.13
N THR A 72 -4.23 7.69 11.39
CA THR A 72 -4.91 8.67 12.23
C THR A 72 -4.02 9.90 12.47
N LEU A 73 -2.74 9.69 12.74
CA LEU A 73 -1.76 10.76 12.95
C LEU A 73 -1.50 11.55 11.67
N TYR A 74 -1.37 10.88 10.53
CA TYR A 74 -1.22 11.49 9.20
C TYR A 74 -2.39 12.42 8.87
N ASN A 75 -3.63 11.96 9.11
CA ASN A 75 -4.82 12.77 8.92
C ASN A 75 -4.85 13.98 9.87
N LEU A 76 -4.35 13.82 11.11
CA LEU A 76 -4.20 14.94 12.05
C LEU A 76 -3.18 15.95 11.56
N CYS A 77 -2.02 15.52 11.08
CA CYS A 77 -0.98 16.39 10.49
C CYS A 77 -1.54 17.22 9.34
N ILE A 78 -2.27 16.60 8.39
CA ILE A 78 -2.94 17.33 7.30
C ILE A 78 -3.91 18.38 7.84
N ASN A 79 -4.74 18.03 8.82
CA ASN A 79 -5.71 18.96 9.41
C ASN A 79 -5.03 20.14 10.11
N LEU A 80 -3.82 19.96 10.64
CA LEU A 80 -3.02 21.00 11.27
C LEU A 80 -2.19 21.82 10.26
N GLY A 81 -2.29 21.50 8.96
CA GLY A 81 -1.50 22.14 7.90
C GLY A 81 -0.04 21.70 7.85
N ASP A 82 0.28 20.57 8.48
CA ASP A 82 1.61 19.96 8.47
C ASP A 82 1.71 19.01 7.28
N TYR A 83 2.16 19.55 6.15
CA TYR A 83 2.30 18.83 4.90
C TYR A 83 3.72 18.26 4.73
N PRO A 84 3.86 17.09 4.10
CA PRO A 84 5.16 16.42 3.94
C PRO A 84 6.21 17.31 3.27
N GLU A 85 5.77 18.13 2.32
CA GLU A 85 6.59 19.08 1.56
C GLU A 85 7.31 20.14 2.41
N TYR A 86 6.84 20.36 3.65
CA TYR A 86 7.41 21.34 4.57
C TYR A 86 8.37 20.72 5.60
N ILE A 87 8.51 19.39 5.62
CA ILE A 87 9.41 18.70 6.54
C ILE A 87 10.86 18.84 6.03
N PRO A 88 11.80 19.36 6.84
CA PRO A 88 13.22 19.40 6.47
C PRO A 88 13.73 18.00 6.15
N PHE A 89 14.49 17.85 5.05
CA PHE A 89 14.98 16.56 4.54
C PHE A 89 13.93 15.66 3.87
N PHE A 90 12.75 16.19 3.55
CA PHE A 90 11.80 15.49 2.68
C PHE A 90 12.42 15.27 1.30
N ASP A 91 12.75 14.01 1.00
CA ASP A 91 13.32 13.62 -0.28
C ASP A 91 12.19 13.43 -1.30
N ASN A 92 11.92 14.46 -2.10
CA ASN A 92 11.01 14.40 -3.24
C ASN A 92 11.63 13.65 -4.44
N THR A 93 12.90 13.26 -4.35
CA THR A 93 13.66 12.60 -5.40
C THR A 93 13.53 11.08 -5.29
N ASP A 94 12.30 10.59 -5.38
CA ASP A 94 12.08 9.18 -5.69
C ASP A 94 12.13 9.01 -7.23
N PRO A 95 13.20 8.41 -7.80
CA PRO A 95 13.41 8.34 -9.25
C PRO A 95 12.36 7.52 -10.01
N ASP A 96 11.45 6.82 -9.32
CA ASP A 96 10.40 6.01 -9.95
C ASP A 96 9.10 6.79 -10.26
N ARG A 97 9.00 8.08 -9.91
CA ARG A 97 7.80 8.90 -10.23
C ARG A 97 7.66 9.31 -11.70
N ASP A 98 8.74 9.29 -12.48
CA ASP A 98 8.78 9.85 -13.85
C ASP A 98 8.58 8.82 -14.98
N ASN A 99 8.34 7.54 -14.68
CA ASN A 99 8.03 6.55 -15.71
C ASN A 99 6.53 6.25 -15.77
N LYS A 100 5.75 7.17 -16.35
CA LYS A 100 4.36 6.94 -16.77
C LYS A 100 4.15 7.25 -18.25
#